data_AF-A0A349S953-F1
#
_entry.id   AF-A0A349S953-F1
#
_cell.length_a   1.000
_cell.length_b   1.000
_cell.length_c   1.000
_cell.angle_alpha   90.00
_cell.angle_beta   90.00
_cell.angle_gamma   90.00
#
_symmetry.space_group_name_H-M   'P 1'
#
loop_
_entity.id
_entity.type
_entity.pdbx_description
1 polymer ?
#
loop_
_entity_poly.entity_id
_entity_poly.type
_entity_poly.pdbx_seq_one_letter_code
_entity_poly.pdbx_strand_id
1 'polypeptide(L)'
;MTDAISNNAANAANALKAAARTAEATTKARVDAESVAEPAPAPAKIEPSTVELTPALKNALVEADFDAAKVQEIKTALEQGNYPLDNKKIAESFVPLEKLL
;
A
#
# COMPACT_ATOMS: atom_id res chain seq x y z
N MET A 1 -11.16 26.45 56.19
CA MET A 1 -10.73 25.54 55.12
C MET A 1 -11.90 25.32 54.17
N THR A 2 -12.13 26.20 53.19
CA THR A 2 -13.02 25.99 52.03
C THR A 2 -12.90 27.20 51.11
N ASP A 3 -12.00 27.19 50.12
CA ASP A 3 -12.03 28.16 49.01
C ASP A 3 -11.18 27.74 47.79
N ALA A 4 -11.17 26.43 47.46
CA ALA A 4 -10.43 25.93 46.30
C ALA A 4 -11.30 25.61 45.07
N ILE A 5 -12.64 25.72 45.17
CA ILE A 5 -13.57 25.31 44.08
C ILE A 5 -13.94 26.48 43.15
N SER A 6 -13.80 27.74 43.60
CA SER A 6 -14.30 28.91 42.86
C SER A 6 -13.50 29.23 41.57
N ASN A 7 -12.18 29.03 41.56
CA ASN A 7 -11.34 29.38 40.40
C ASN A 7 -11.47 28.42 39.20
N ASN A 8 -11.92 27.17 39.41
CA ASN A 8 -12.03 26.20 38.33
C ASN A 8 -13.28 26.43 37.45
N ALA A 9 -14.36 26.93 38.04
CA ALA A 9 -15.61 27.21 37.33
C ALA A 9 -15.47 28.35 36.31
N ALA A 10 -14.71 29.41 36.66
CA ALA A 10 -14.43 30.53 35.76
C ALA A 10 -13.59 30.10 34.53
N ASN A 11 -12.64 29.17 34.73
CA ASN A 11 -11.81 28.63 33.64
C ASN A 11 -12.62 27.71 32.71
N ALA A 12 -13.51 26.89 33.26
CA ALA A 12 -14.40 26.03 32.47
C ALA A 12 -15.36 26.86 31.58
N ALA A 13 -15.91 27.96 32.11
CA ALA A 13 -16.79 28.84 31.34
C ALA A 13 -16.06 29.56 30.19
N ASN A 14 -14.81 29.98 30.40
CA ASN A 14 -13.98 30.60 29.36
C ASN A 14 -13.55 29.60 28.28
N ALA A 15 -13.23 28.36 28.66
CA ALA A 15 -12.89 27.30 27.72
C ALA A 15 -14.08 26.96 26.80
N LEU A 16 -15.31 26.93 27.34
CA LEU A 16 -16.50 26.63 26.54
C LEU A 16 -16.85 27.77 25.56
N LYS A 17 -16.65 29.04 25.97
CA LYS A 17 -16.82 30.21 25.09
C LYS A 17 -15.78 30.26 23.97
N ALA A 18 -14.53 29.87 24.25
CA ALA A 18 -13.49 29.77 23.24
C ALA A 18 -13.81 28.65 22.22
N ALA A 19 -14.24 27.48 22.70
CA ALA A 19 -14.65 26.36 21.86
C ALA A 19 -15.83 26.69 20.94
N ALA A 20 -16.82 27.44 21.45
CA ALA A 20 -17.96 27.90 20.65
C ALA A 20 -17.53 28.86 19.52
N ARG A 21 -16.64 29.82 19.82
CA ARG A 21 -16.12 30.77 18.80
C ARG A 21 -15.28 30.08 17.73
N THR A 22 -14.50 29.07 18.09
CA THR A 22 -13.75 28.25 17.12
C THR A 22 -14.67 27.39 16.25
N ALA A 23 -15.77 26.87 16.82
CA ALA A 23 -16.75 26.09 16.07
C ALA A 23 -17.53 26.96 15.06
N GLU A 24 -17.92 28.18 15.45
CA GLU A 24 -18.60 29.14 14.56
C GLU A 24 -17.68 29.65 13.45
N ALA A 25 -16.39 29.90 13.74
CA ALA A 25 -15.39 30.28 12.74
C ALA A 25 -15.10 29.14 11.75
N THR A 26 -15.05 27.89 12.22
CA THR A 26 -14.85 26.71 11.37
C THR A 26 -16.06 26.44 10.47
N THR A 27 -17.26 26.71 10.96
CA THR A 27 -18.50 26.52 10.19
C THR A 27 -18.63 27.57 9.08
N LYS A 28 -18.34 28.85 9.34
CA LYS A 28 -18.32 29.89 8.30
C LYS A 28 -17.25 29.64 7.24
N ALA A 29 -16.03 29.24 7.64
CA ALA A 29 -14.96 28.91 6.70
C ALA A 29 -15.29 27.69 5.81
N ARG A 30 -16.15 26.78 6.27
CA ARG A 30 -16.61 25.62 5.48
C ARG A 30 -17.68 26.00 4.44
N VAL A 31 -18.54 26.98 4.74
CA VAL A 31 -19.62 27.40 3.81
C VAL A 31 -19.05 28.23 2.65
N ASP A 32 -18.01 29.04 2.89
CA ASP A 32 -17.33 29.80 1.83
C ASP A 32 -16.39 28.95 0.95
N ALA A 33 -15.96 27.78 1.43
CA ALA A 33 -15.09 26.85 0.68
C ALA A 33 -15.85 25.90 -0.27
N GLU A 34 -17.19 25.89 -0.23
CA GLU A 34 -18.02 24.94 -1.01
C GLU A 34 -18.36 25.46 -2.42
N SER A 35 -17.90 26.66 -2.81
CA SER A 35 -18.24 27.27 -4.11
C SER A 35 -17.14 27.18 -5.19
N VAL A 36 -15.99 26.55 -4.95
CA VAL A 36 -14.96 26.36 -5.99
C VAL A 36 -14.29 24.99 -5.85
N ALA A 37 -15.05 23.92 -6.03
CA ALA A 37 -14.49 22.60 -6.33
C ALA A 37 -14.74 22.30 -7.80
N GLU A 38 -13.81 22.71 -8.65
CA GLU A 38 -13.73 22.24 -10.03
C GLU A 38 -13.51 20.71 -9.98
N PRO A 39 -14.30 19.91 -10.73
CA PRO A 39 -14.18 18.46 -10.66
C PRO A 39 -12.78 18.03 -11.11
N ALA A 40 -12.07 17.31 -10.25
CA ALA A 40 -10.79 16.70 -10.59
C ALA A 40 -10.97 15.84 -11.86
N PRO A 41 -10.02 15.90 -12.82
CA PRO A 41 -10.10 15.09 -14.03
C PRO A 41 -10.17 13.60 -13.61
N ALA A 42 -11.14 12.89 -14.17
CA ALA A 42 -11.29 11.47 -13.93
C ALA A 42 -9.97 10.74 -14.28
N PRO A 43 -9.52 9.75 -13.48
CA PRO A 43 -8.33 8.98 -13.79
C PRO A 43 -8.50 8.35 -15.18
N ALA A 44 -7.49 8.51 -16.04
CA ALA A 44 -7.49 7.90 -17.36
C ALA A 44 -7.70 6.38 -17.21
N LYS A 45 -8.67 5.82 -17.92
CA LYS A 45 -8.83 4.37 -18.01
C LYS A 45 -7.57 3.81 -18.68
N ILE A 46 -6.75 3.11 -17.91
CA ILE A 46 -5.66 2.31 -18.44
C ILE A 46 -6.31 1.06 -19.02
N GLU A 47 -6.45 1.03 -20.35
CA GLU A 47 -6.90 -0.18 -21.05
C GLU A 47 -5.83 -1.28 -20.86
N PRO A 48 -6.21 -2.52 -20.51
CA PRO A 48 -5.24 -3.59 -20.33
C PRO A 48 -4.55 -3.91 -21.67
N SER A 49 -3.23 -3.85 -21.68
CA SER A 49 -2.43 -4.28 -22.82
C SER A 49 -2.42 -5.81 -22.86
N THR A 50 -3.02 -6.40 -23.90
CA THR A 50 -3.03 -7.86 -24.10
C THR A 50 -1.92 -8.26 -25.08
N VAL A 51 -1.18 -9.32 -24.74
CA VAL A 51 -0.19 -9.94 -25.62
C VAL A 51 -0.62 -11.37 -25.91
N GLU A 52 -0.74 -11.72 -27.19
CA GLU A 52 -1.12 -13.07 -27.62
C GLU A 52 0.12 -13.97 -27.72
N LEU A 53 0.05 -15.16 -27.13
CA LEU A 53 1.11 -16.17 -27.21
C LEU A 53 1.04 -16.90 -28.56
N THR A 54 2.18 -17.01 -29.25
CA THR A 54 2.27 -17.75 -30.52
C THR A 54 2.06 -19.25 -30.29
N PRO A 55 1.51 -20.00 -31.27
CA PRO A 55 1.31 -21.45 -31.15
C PRO A 55 2.61 -22.21 -30.83
N ALA A 56 3.73 -21.79 -31.41
CA ALA A 56 5.04 -22.39 -31.16
C ALA A 56 5.47 -22.23 -29.69
N LEU A 57 5.26 -21.06 -29.09
CA LEU A 57 5.59 -20.81 -27.68
C LEU A 57 4.66 -21.61 -26.74
N LYS A 58 3.38 -21.74 -27.09
CA LYS A 58 2.44 -22.58 -26.33
C LYS A 58 2.89 -24.04 -26.29
N ASN A 59 3.36 -24.58 -27.41
CA ASN A 59 3.87 -25.94 -27.48
C ASN A 59 5.19 -26.09 -26.70
N ALA A 60 6.10 -25.13 -26.82
CA ALA A 60 7.37 -25.14 -26.08
C ALA A 60 7.17 -25.11 -24.55
N LEU A 61 6.13 -24.44 -24.06
CA LEU A 61 5.77 -24.45 -22.63
C LEU A 61 5.23 -25.80 -22.16
N VAL A 62 4.59 -26.57 -23.03
CA VAL A 62 4.14 -27.94 -22.74
C VAL A 62 5.31 -28.92 -22.74
N GLU A 63 6.28 -28.70 -23.63
CA GLU A 63 7.51 -29.51 -23.75
C GLU A 63 8.61 -29.12 -22.76
N ALA A 64 8.43 -28.04 -21.99
CA ALA A 64 9.32 -27.68 -20.89
C ALA A 64 9.16 -28.68 -19.75
N ASP A 65 9.66 -29.90 -19.97
CA ASP A 65 9.64 -30.98 -19.00
C ASP A 65 10.58 -30.63 -17.85
N PHE A 66 9.98 -30.49 -16.67
CA PHE A 66 10.74 -30.41 -15.44
C PHE A 66 11.08 -31.83 -15.00
N ASP A 67 12.33 -32.04 -14.58
CA ASP A 67 12.70 -33.30 -13.94
C ASP A 67 11.92 -33.44 -12.61
N ALA A 68 10.88 -34.27 -12.63
CA ALA A 68 9.99 -34.49 -11.50
C ALA A 68 10.75 -35.03 -10.28
N ALA A 69 11.80 -35.83 -10.48
CA ALA A 69 12.63 -36.34 -9.39
C ALA A 69 13.42 -35.18 -8.76
N LYS A 70 13.99 -34.30 -9.58
CA LYS A 70 14.71 -33.12 -9.09
C LYS A 70 13.79 -32.14 -8.36
N VAL A 71 12.58 -31.93 -8.87
CA VAL A 71 11.57 -31.08 -8.22
C VAL A 71 11.21 -31.65 -6.84
N GLN A 72 11.04 -32.96 -6.73
CA GLN A 72 10.71 -33.60 -5.46
C GLN A 72 11.87 -33.52 -4.46
N GLU A 73 13.11 -33.73 -4.90
CA GLU A 73 14.32 -33.58 -4.08
C GLU A 73 14.41 -32.15 -3.50
N ILE A 74 14.22 -31.13 -4.35
CA ILE A 74 14.25 -29.73 -3.94
C ILE A 74 13.16 -29.43 -2.92
N LYS A 75 11.93 -29.90 -3.14
CA LYS A 75 10.82 -29.73 -2.20
C LYS A 75 11.14 -30.31 -0.83
N THR A 76 11.62 -31.55 -0.79
CA THR A 76 12.01 -32.20 0.47
C THR A 76 13.14 -31.46 1.18
N ALA A 77 14.16 -30.99 0.44
CA ALA A 77 15.24 -30.21 1.02
C ALA A 77 14.76 -28.88 1.62
N LEU A 78 13.78 -28.22 0.99
CA LEU A 78 13.16 -27.00 1.52
C LEU A 78 12.36 -27.28 2.80
N GLU A 79 11.54 -28.34 2.81
CA GLU A 79 10.75 -28.76 3.99
C GLU A 79 11.63 -29.09 5.19
N GLN A 80 12.78 -29.72 4.96
CA GLN A 80 13.74 -30.08 6.00
C GLN A 80 14.65 -28.91 6.42
N GLY A 81 14.65 -27.80 5.69
CA GLY A 81 15.56 -26.68 5.91
C GLY A 81 17.01 -26.94 5.44
N ASN A 82 17.22 -27.98 4.64
CA ASN A 82 18.53 -28.39 4.13
C ASN A 82 18.80 -27.88 2.70
N TYR A 83 17.91 -27.07 2.13
CA TYR A 83 18.13 -26.49 0.82
C TYR A 83 19.29 -25.49 0.84
N PRO A 84 20.30 -25.62 -0.05
CA PRO A 84 21.47 -24.75 -0.01
C PRO A 84 21.11 -23.33 -0.44
N LEU A 85 21.27 -22.38 0.49
CA LEU A 85 21.15 -20.94 0.21
C LEU A 85 22.55 -20.35 0.03
N ASP A 86 22.81 -19.79 -1.15
CA ASP A 86 24.05 -19.10 -1.48
C ASP A 86 23.75 -17.65 -1.87
N ASN A 87 24.18 -16.71 -1.04
CA ASN A 87 23.95 -15.28 -1.25
C ASN A 87 24.48 -14.78 -2.59
N LYS A 88 25.58 -15.35 -3.10
CA LYS A 88 26.14 -14.96 -4.41
C LYS A 88 25.22 -15.38 -5.55
N LYS A 89 24.78 -16.64 -5.54
CA LYS A 89 23.85 -17.17 -6.56
C LYS A 89 22.51 -16.45 -6.57
N ILE A 90 22.03 -16.09 -5.38
CA ILE A 90 20.82 -15.29 -5.24
C ILE A 90 21.04 -13.94 -5.93
N ALA A 91 22.11 -13.22 -5.59
CA ALA A 91 22.42 -11.92 -6.21
C ALA A 91 22.61 -11.98 -7.73
N GLU A 92 23.32 -13.00 -8.24
CA GLU A 92 23.49 -13.23 -9.68
C GLU A 92 22.14 -13.44 -10.40
N SER A 93 21.18 -14.10 -9.76
CA SER A 93 19.84 -14.35 -10.31
C SER A 93 18.99 -13.07 -10.41
N PHE A 94 19.30 -12.02 -9.65
CA PHE A 94 18.60 -10.72 -9.73
C PHE A 94 19.09 -9.85 -10.88
N VAL A 95 20.33 -10.04 -11.37
CA VAL A 95 20.92 -9.18 -12.42
C VAL A 95 20.08 -9.10 -13.71
N PRO A 96 19.48 -10.18 -14.23
CA PRO A 96 18.61 -10.11 -15.40
C PRO A 96 17.31 -9.34 -15.16
N LEU A 97 16.76 -9.39 -13.94
CA LEU A 97 15.49 -8.74 -13.59
C LEU A 97 15.66 -7.21 -13.55
N GLU A 98 16.81 -6.73 -13.06
CA GLU A 98 17.16 -5.30 -13.08
C GLU A 98 17.27 -4.73 -14.49
N LYS A 99 17.57 -5.56 -15.50
CA LYS A 99 17.65 -5.11 -16.90
C LYS A 99 16.29 -4.94 -17.57
N LEU A 100 15.22 -5.39 -16.93
CA LEU A 100 13.85 -5.29 -17.43
C LEU A 100 13.12 -4.03 -16.90
N LEU A 101 13.75 -3.28 -15.98
CA LEU A 101 13.28 -2.01 -15.43
C LEU A 101 13.92 -0.83 -16.18
#